data_AF-A0A1X7T4I7-F1
#
_entry.id   AF-A0A1X7T4I7-F1
#
_cell.length_a   1.000
_cell.length_b   1.000
_cell.length_c   1.000
_cell.angle_alpha   90.00
_cell.angle_beta   90.00
_cell.angle_gamma   90.00
#
_symmetry.space_group_name_H-M   'P 1'
#
loop_
_entity.id
_entity.type
_entity.pdbx_description
1 polymer ?
#
loop_
_entity_poly.entity_id
_entity_poly.type
_entity_poly.pdbx_seq_one_letter_code
_entity_poly.pdbx_strand_id
1 'polypeptide(L)' 'MMGPRDNPGVNVRSIKELFNIMKEKDKTDFEMKVSMVEVYNESIYDLLKSPNEVQEKLQIHKKGKELHVPVTYK' A
#
# COMPACT_ATOMS: atom_id res chain seq x y z
N MET A 1 12.16 -4.47 6.68
CA MET A 1 10.77 -3.95 6.83
C MET A 1 9.74 -5.05 7.02
N MET A 2 9.70 -6.08 6.17
CA MET A 2 8.68 -7.14 6.27
C MET A 2 8.94 -8.16 7.40
N GLY A 3 10.21 -8.50 7.67
CA GLY A 3 10.59 -9.50 8.68
C GLY A 3 10.23 -10.94 8.27
N PRO A 4 10.80 -11.96 8.93
CA PRO A 4 10.40 -13.35 8.73
C PRO A 4 9.01 -13.64 9.33
N ARG A 5 8.43 -14.79 9.00
CA ARG A 5 7.06 -15.16 9.41
C ARG A 5 6.90 -15.32 10.93
N ASP A 6 7.93 -15.84 11.59
CA ASP A 6 7.99 -16.08 13.04
C ASP A 6 8.32 -14.80 13.84
N ASN A 7 8.94 -13.81 13.20
CA ASN A 7 9.18 -12.50 13.79
C ASN A 7 8.88 -11.38 12.77
N PRO A 8 7.58 -11.05 12.56
CA PRO A 8 7.18 -10.09 11.55
C PRO A 8 7.80 -8.72 11.80
N GLY A 9 8.08 -8.00 10.74
CA GLY A 9 8.63 -6.65 10.79
C GLY A 9 7.54 -5.58 10.89
N VAL A 10 7.96 -4.32 10.79
CA VAL A 10 7.12 -3.15 11.00
C VAL A 10 5.91 -3.09 10.06
N ASN A 11 6.03 -3.47 8.78
CA ASN A 11 4.91 -3.36 7.83
C ASN A 11 3.68 -4.16 8.31
N VAL A 12 3.92 -5.41 8.72
CA VAL A 12 2.87 -6.32 9.19
C VAL A 12 2.37 -5.89 10.58
N ARG A 13 3.27 -5.51 11.48
CA ARG A 13 2.91 -5.07 12.84
C ARG A 13 2.07 -3.79 12.82
N SER A 14 2.42 -2.81 11.98
CA SER A 14 1.69 -1.54 11.86
C SER A 14 0.28 -1.73 11.32
N ILE A 15 0.10 -2.54 10.27
CA ILE A 15 -1.24 -2.83 9.73
C ILE A 15 -2.09 -3.57 10.77
N LYS A 16 -1.50 -4.56 11.48
CA LYS A 16 -2.20 -5.27 12.55
C LYS A 16 -2.67 -4.33 13.65
N GLU A 17 -1.82 -3.40 14.05
CA GLU A 17 -2.15 -2.43 15.08
C GLU A 17 -3.24 -1.45 14.64
N LEU A 18 -3.21 -1.02 13.37
CA LEU A 18 -4.27 -0.18 12.81
C LEU A 18 -5.63 -0.88 12.90
N PHE A 19 -5.70 -2.18 12.58
CA PHE A 19 -6.91 -2.97 12.76
C PHE A 19 -7.33 -3.14 14.24
N ASN A 20 -6.38 -3.22 15.18
CA ASN A 20 -6.71 -3.27 16.61
C ASN A 20 -7.37 -1.95 17.05
N ILE A 21 -6.77 -0.81 16.71
CA ILE A 21 -7.29 0.52 17.04
C ILE A 21 -8.68 0.74 16.43
N MET A 22 -8.90 0.27 15.20
CA MET A 22 -10.21 0.35 14.55
C MET A 22 -11.28 -0.44 15.31
N LYS A 23 -10.93 -1.62 15.85
CA LYS A 23 -11.84 -2.45 16.66
C LYS A 23 -12.17 -1.84 18.02
N GLU A 24 -11.27 -1.04 18.59
CA GLU A 24 -11.54 -0.34 19.86
C GLU A 24 -12.53 0.82 19.70
N LYS A 25 -12.79 1.26 18.46
CA LYS A 25 -13.65 2.39 18.14
C LYS A 25 -14.98 1.93 17.53
N ASP A 26 -15.83 1.32 18.36
CA ASP A 26 -17.13 0.73 17.99
C ASP A 26 -18.16 1.69 17.34
N LYS A 27 -17.90 2.99 17.30
CA LYS A 27 -18.82 4.01 16.75
C LYS A 27 -18.20 4.81 15.61
N THR A 28 -17.19 4.26 14.94
CA THR A 28 -16.51 4.93 13.84
C THR A 28 -16.40 3.98 12.65
N ASP A 29 -16.92 4.41 11.52
CA ASP A 29 -16.71 3.72 10.24
C ASP A 29 -15.35 4.12 9.68
N PHE A 30 -14.59 3.12 9.23
CA PHE A 30 -13.27 3.31 8.65
C PHE A 30 -13.24 2.73 7.24
N GLU A 31 -12.64 3.46 6.31
CA GLU A 31 -12.24 2.96 5.00
C GLU A 31 -10.71 2.89 4.96
N MET A 32 -10.16 1.71 4.66
CA MET A 32 -8.73 1.51 4.46
C MET A 32 -8.47 1.20 3.00
N LYS A 33 -7.43 1.81 2.44
CA LYS A 33 -6.92 1.53 1.11
C LYS A 33 -5.43 1.27 1.21
N VAL A 34 -4.98 0.18 0.60
CA VAL A 34 -3.56 -0.19 0.55
C VAL A 34 -3.11 -0.25 -0.90
N SER A 35 -1.95 0.32 -1.17
CA SER A 35 -1.24 0.16 -2.43
C SER A 35 0.21 -0.24 -2.16
N MET A 36 0.84 -0.90 -3.13
CA MET A 36 2.23 -1.30 -3.03
C MET A 36 2.90 -1.15 -4.39
N VAL A 37 4.03 -0.47 -4.41
CA VAL A 37 4.79 -0.20 -5.64
C VAL A 37 6.23 -0.64 -5.51
N GLU A 38 6.80 -1.05 -6.63
CA GLU A 38 8.24 -1.26 -6.80
C GLU A 38 8.79 -0.21 -7.75
N VAL A 39 9.93 0.39 -7.39
CA VAL A 39 10.71 1.23 -8.29
C VAL A 39 11.95 0.45 -8.67
N TYR A 40 12.03 0.02 -9.92
CA TYR A 40 13.14 -0.75 -10.44
C TYR A 40 13.53 -0.24 -11.83
N ASN A 41 14.81 0.04 -12.03
CA ASN A 41 15.35 0.55 -13.30
C ASN A 41 14.55 1.73 -13.86
N GLU A 42 14.36 2.77 -13.03
CA GLU A 42 13.63 4.00 -13.38
C GLU A 42 12.16 3.78 -13.81
N SER A 43 11.61 2.59 -13.57
CA SER A 43 10.23 2.24 -13.87
C SER A 43 9.47 1.95 -12.58
N ILE A 44 8.22 2.38 -12.52
CA ILE A 44 7.33 2.15 -11.37
C ILE A 44 6.33 1.07 -11.72
N TYR A 45 6.22 0.08 -10.84
CA TYR A 45 5.41 -1.11 -11.01
C TYR A 45 4.41 -1.23 -9.88
N ASP A 46 3.14 -1.47 -10.22
CA ASP A 46 2.09 -1.81 -9.25
C ASP A 46 2.21 -3.28 -8.86
N LEU A 47 2.49 -3.55 -7.58
CA LEU A 47 2.64 -4.90 -7.05
C LEU A 47 1.31 -5.54 -6.63
N LEU A 48 0.21 -4.79 -6.58
CA LEU A 48 -1.13 -5.30 -6.24
C LEU A 48 -2.05 -5.45 -7.45
N LYS A 49 -1.52 -5.21 -8.65
CA LYS A 49 -2.23 -5.46 -9.91
C LYS A 49 -2.49 -6.96 -10.08
N SER A 50 -3.62 -7.32 -10.66
CA SER A 50 -3.96 -8.73 -10.87
C SER A 50 -3.01 -9.35 -11.89
N PRO A 51 -2.65 -10.65 -11.80
CA PRO A 51 -1.71 -11.28 -12.72
C PRO A 51 -2.11 -11.21 -14.20
N ASN A 52 -3.41 -11.06 -14.48
CA ASN A 52 -3.97 -11.00 -15.83
C ASN A 52 -4.00 -9.58 -16.40
N GLU A 53 -3.64 -8.56 -15.62
CA GLU A 53 -3.64 -7.17 -16.04
C GLU A 53 -2.27 -6.78 -16.59
N VAL A 54 -2.25 -6.06 -17.72
CA VAL A 54 -1.01 -5.58 -18.32
C VAL A 54 -0.32 -4.62 -17.36
N GLN A 55 0.96 -4.87 -17.08
CA GLN A 55 1.77 -3.98 -16.26
C GLN A 55 2.23 -2.80 -17.12
N GLU A 56 1.67 -1.62 -16.85
CA GLU A 56 2.03 -0.38 -17.53
C GLU A 56 3.06 0.37 -16.70
N LYS A 57 3.96 1.12 -17.37
CA LYS A 57 4.88 2.01 -16.65
C LYS A 57 4.09 3.15 -16.02
N LEU A 58 4.11 3.21 -14.69
CA LEU A 58 3.43 4.28 -13.96
C LEU A 58 4.32 5.54 -13.89
N GLN A 59 3.68 6.71 -13.89
CA GLN A 59 4.35 8.00 -13.74
C GLN A 59 3.95 8.69 -12.43
N ILE A 60 4.90 9.39 -11.83
CA ILE A 60 4.65 10.23 -10.66
C ILE A 60 4.08 11.56 -11.13
N HIS A 61 2.91 11.91 -10.60
CA HIS A 61 2.25 13.18 -10.86
C HIS A 61 2.42 14.09 -9.64
N LYS A 62 2.71 15.37 -9.87
CA LYS A 62 2.82 16.37 -8.79
C LYS A 62 1.65 17.35 -8.85
N LYS A 63 0.94 17.51 -7.74
CA LYS A 63 -0.12 18.51 -7.57
C LYS A 63 0.20 19.39 -6.37
N GLY A 64 0.78 20.57 -6.62
CA GLY A 64 1.27 21.43 -5.54
C GLY A 64 2.39 20.76 -4.74
N LYS A 65 2.12 20.46 -3.46
CA LYS A 65 3.04 19.73 -2.56
C LYS A 65 2.80 18.21 -2.53
N GLU A 66 1.75 17.73 -3.20
CA GLU A 66 1.37 16.32 -3.20
C GLU A 66 2.02 15.58 -4.38
N LEU A 67 2.49 14.36 -4.13
CA LEU A 67 2.93 13.41 -5.14
C LEU A 67 1.92 12.27 -5.20
N HIS A 68 1.45 11.95 -6.40
CA HIS A 68 0.47 10.91 -6.65
C HIS A 68 0.99 9.94 -7.71
N VAL A 69 0.81 8.64 -7.47
CA VAL A 69 1.07 7.57 -8.43
C VAL A 69 -0.25 6.86 -8.70
N PRO A 70 -0.68 6.70 -9.96
CA PRO A 70 -1.94 6.04 -10.29
C PRO A 70 -1.82 4.52 -10.10
N VAL A 71 -2.09 4.06 -8.88
CA VAL A 71 -1.95 2.66 -8.45
C VAL A 71 -3.30 2.03 -8.15
N THR A 72 -3.34 0.70 -8.20
CA THR A 72 -4.45 -0.09 -7.70
C THR A 72 -4.47 0.00 -6.17
N TYR A 73 -5.65 0.22 -5.62
CA TYR A 73 -5.90 0.11 -4.19
C TYR A 73 -6.64 -1.19 -3.90
N LYS A 74 -6.24 -1.87 -2.82
CA LYS A 74 -6.97 -2.99 -2.21
C LYS A 74 -7.52 -2.58 -0.85
#